data_AF-S5NN86-F1
#
_entry.id   AF-S5NN86-F1
#
_cell.length_a   1.000
_cell.length_b   1.000
_cell.length_c   1.000
_cell.angle_alpha   90.00
_cell.angle_beta   90.00
_cell.angle_gamma   90.00
#
_symmetry.space_group_name_H-M   'P 1'
#
loop_
_entity.id
_entity.type
_entity.pdbx_description
1 polymer ?
#
loop_
_entity_poly.entity_id
_entity_poly.type
_entity_poly.pdbx_seq_one_letter_code
_entity_poly.pdbx_strand_id
1 'polypeptide(L)'
;MTRVVGEQTISVALVTDDPDARSGAHAGIGLHPLIDEEKAKILPLLTDLVNGSQKPGFDNLAKASGGSMQLTRGVVEALRDDPDAAVLTERLAGELALARVTEQALLARRTLLAGMREPNIANVKEAQESLGKTTIQLDEELDQLKLELDFRQALTRNTASQILQRKQQRDQLQGQAVEVSDDSDRRLHQLNNPQPDSPQ
;
A
#
# COMPACT_ATOMS: atom_id res chain seq x y z
N MET A 1 -6.85 -6.90 16.42
CA MET A 1 -8.16 -7.18 15.79
C MET A 1 -9.31 -6.50 16.51
N THR A 2 -9.37 -6.59 17.85
CA THR A 2 -10.26 -5.74 18.68
C THR A 2 -10.13 -4.24 18.37
N ARG A 3 -8.93 -3.77 18.05
CA ARG A 3 -8.69 -2.39 17.64
C ARG A 3 -9.29 -1.99 16.28
N VAL A 4 -9.44 -2.93 15.33
CA VAL A 4 -9.91 -2.64 13.95
C VAL A 4 -11.39 -2.33 13.94
N VAL A 5 -12.17 -3.22 14.54
CA VAL A 5 -13.63 -3.21 14.51
C VAL A 5 -14.21 -2.41 15.69
N GLY A 6 -13.37 -2.15 16.70
CA GLY A 6 -13.80 -1.67 17.99
C GLY A 6 -14.03 -2.83 18.96
N GLU A 7 -13.97 -2.52 20.25
CA GLU A 7 -14.18 -3.51 21.31
C GLU A 7 -15.45 -3.17 22.06
N GLN A 8 -16.36 -4.13 22.15
CA GLN A 8 -17.51 -4.07 23.04
C GLN A 8 -17.40 -5.22 24.04
N THR A 9 -17.22 -4.91 25.33
CA THR A 9 -17.18 -5.94 26.38
C THR A 9 -18.61 -6.26 26.80
N ILE A 10 -19.05 -7.50 26.56
CA ILE A 10 -20.35 -7.98 27.05
C ILE A 10 -20.07 -9.00 28.16
N SER A 11 -20.37 -8.60 29.40
CA SER A 11 -20.28 -9.48 30.56
C SER A 11 -21.44 -10.47 30.55
N VAL A 12 -21.15 -11.77 30.50
CA VAL A 12 -22.16 -12.86 30.55
C VAL A 12 -22.39 -13.36 32.00
N ALA A 13 -21.79 -12.69 32.99
CA ALA A 13 -21.95 -13.05 34.40
C ALA A 13 -23.36 -12.67 34.91
N LEU A 14 -24.02 -13.62 35.56
CA LEU A 14 -25.28 -13.41 36.28
C LEU A 14 -25.10 -12.29 37.31
N VAL A 15 -25.99 -11.29 37.24
CA VAL A 15 -26.15 -10.13 38.13
C VAL A 15 -25.42 -10.31 39.47
N THR A 16 -24.21 -9.77 39.55
CA THR A 16 -23.59 -9.37 40.81
C THR A 16 -23.54 -7.85 40.82
N ASP A 17 -23.93 -7.24 41.94
CA ASP A 17 -24.00 -5.79 42.18
C ASP A 17 -22.60 -5.13 42.19
N ASP A 18 -21.82 -5.31 41.13
CA ASP A 18 -20.51 -4.70 40.96
C ASP A 18 -20.61 -3.53 39.95
N PRO A 19 -20.43 -2.27 40.38
CA PRO A 19 -20.55 -1.10 39.51
C PRO A 19 -19.51 -1.03 38.38
N ASP A 20 -18.48 -1.88 38.43
CA ASP A 20 -17.46 -2.04 37.38
C ASP A 20 -17.84 -3.08 36.30
N ALA A 21 -18.97 -3.78 36.42
CA ALA A 21 -19.47 -4.75 35.43
C ALA A 21 -20.19 -4.11 34.23
N ARG A 22 -19.91 -2.84 33.90
CA ARG A 22 -20.59 -2.11 32.81
C ARG A 22 -19.92 -2.38 31.47
N SER A 23 -20.72 -2.76 30.47
CA SER A 23 -20.28 -2.84 29.08
C SER A 23 -19.62 -1.54 28.63
N GLY A 24 -18.36 -1.63 28.19
CA GLY A 24 -17.61 -0.53 27.56
C GLY A 24 -17.57 -0.71 26.04
N ALA A 25 -17.52 0.40 25.29
CA ALA A 25 -17.36 0.38 23.83
C ALA A 25 -16.20 1.31 23.42
N HIS A 26 -15.21 0.77 22.71
CA HIS A 26 -14.13 1.53 22.06
C HIS A 26 -14.33 1.50 20.55
N ALA A 27 -14.30 2.66 19.89
CA ALA A 27 -14.43 2.76 18.45
C ALA A 27 -13.25 2.08 17.73
N GLY A 28 -13.54 1.36 16.64
CA GLY A 28 -12.53 0.77 15.79
C GLY A 28 -11.73 1.82 15.02
N ILE A 29 -10.45 1.54 14.77
CA ILE A 29 -9.56 2.41 13.99
C ILE A 29 -9.53 2.03 12.50
N GLY A 30 -10.23 0.96 12.10
CA GLY A 30 -10.19 0.43 10.73
C GLY A 30 -8.93 -0.36 10.39
N LEU A 31 -8.87 -0.93 9.18
CA LEU A 31 -7.73 -1.73 8.73
C LEU A 31 -6.53 -0.89 8.28
N HIS A 32 -6.75 0.30 7.73
CA HIS A 32 -5.66 1.13 7.18
C HIS A 32 -4.60 1.54 8.20
N PRO A 33 -4.95 2.05 9.39
CA PRO A 33 -3.92 2.42 10.37
C PRO A 33 -3.08 1.21 10.81
N LEU A 34 -3.67 0.01 10.82
CA LEU A 34 -2.89 -1.20 11.08
C LEU A 34 -1.90 -1.51 9.95
N ILE A 35 -2.28 -1.29 8.70
CA ILE A 35 -1.37 -1.46 7.55
C ILE A 35 -0.20 -0.48 7.66
N ASP A 36 -0.47 0.78 8.00
CA ASP A 36 0.58 1.80 8.15
C ASP A 36 1.53 1.49 9.31
N GLU A 37 1.00 1.06 10.45
CA GLU A 37 1.82 0.61 11.58
C GLU A 37 2.67 -0.60 11.23
N GLU A 38 2.12 -1.55 10.48
CA GLU A 38 2.86 -2.74 10.08
C GLU A 38 3.92 -2.42 9.02
N LYS A 39 3.63 -1.50 8.10
CA LYS A 39 4.61 -0.94 7.15
C LYS A 39 5.75 -0.26 7.91
N ALA A 40 5.44 0.54 8.94
CA ALA A 40 6.45 1.22 9.75
C ALA A 40 7.40 0.25 10.49
N LYS A 41 6.95 -0.98 10.77
CA LYS A 41 7.80 -2.04 11.34
C LYS A 41 8.61 -2.78 10.28
N ILE A 42 8.02 -3.08 9.13
CA ILE A 42 8.65 -3.88 8.06
C ILE A 42 9.69 -3.05 7.30
N LEU A 43 9.40 -1.78 7.00
CA LEU A 43 10.25 -0.91 6.21
C LEU A 43 11.70 -0.84 6.71
N PRO A 44 12.00 -0.54 7.99
CA PRO A 44 13.39 -0.48 8.46
C PRO A 44 14.11 -1.83 8.34
N LEU A 45 13.41 -2.95 8.60
CA LEU A 45 14.00 -4.29 8.44
C LEU A 45 14.37 -4.58 6.99
N LEU A 46 13.50 -4.21 6.06
CA LEU A 46 13.74 -4.40 4.63
C LEU A 46 14.86 -3.48 4.14
N THR A 47 14.90 -2.22 4.60
CA THR A 47 15.99 -1.28 4.30
C THR A 47 17.34 -1.81 4.79
N ASP A 48 17.41 -2.35 6.01
CA ASP A 48 18.64 -2.92 6.57
C ASP A 48 19.14 -4.13 5.75
N LEU A 49 18.20 -4.95 5.26
CA LEU A 49 18.50 -6.10 4.41
C LEU A 49 19.02 -5.66 3.02
N VAL A 50 18.38 -4.68 2.40
CA VAL A 50 18.75 -4.17 1.06
C VAL A 50 20.08 -3.42 1.10
N ASN A 51 20.31 -2.60 2.12
CA ASN A 51 21.56 -1.86 2.29
C ASN A 51 22.73 -2.74 2.77
N GLY A 52 22.47 -4.01 3.11
CA GLY A 52 23.48 -4.96 3.58
C GLY A 52 23.93 -4.75 5.02
N SER A 53 23.20 -3.94 5.80
CA SER A 53 23.43 -3.79 7.26
C SER A 53 23.09 -5.08 8.00
N GLN A 54 22.14 -5.85 7.49
CA GLN A 54 21.81 -7.20 7.96
C GLN A 54 21.97 -8.22 6.84
N LYS A 55 22.46 -9.42 7.18
CA LYS A 55 22.53 -10.53 6.22
C LYS A 55 21.11 -11.06 5.93
N PRO A 56 20.78 -11.39 4.66
CA PRO A 56 19.54 -12.05 4.28
C PRO A 56 19.57 -13.54 4.67
N GLY A 57 19.58 -13.78 5.98
CA GLY A 57 19.40 -15.07 6.62
C GLY A 57 17.92 -15.36 6.87
N PHE A 58 17.59 -16.63 7.11
CA PHE A 58 16.22 -17.10 7.30
C PHE A 58 15.44 -16.26 8.32
N ASP A 59 16.03 -16.00 9.50
CA ASP A 59 15.36 -15.27 10.58
C ASP A 59 15.05 -13.82 10.22
N ASN A 60 15.96 -13.12 9.52
CA ASN A 60 15.76 -11.72 9.16
C ASN A 60 14.74 -11.58 8.02
N LEU A 61 14.79 -12.51 7.05
CA LEU A 61 13.81 -12.58 5.96
C LEU A 61 12.41 -12.88 6.51
N ALA A 62 12.29 -13.81 7.47
CA ALA A 62 11.02 -14.14 8.10
C ALA A 62 10.40 -12.94 8.84
N LYS A 63 11.21 -12.13 9.54
CA LYS A 63 10.72 -10.92 10.24
C LYS A 63 10.14 -9.88 9.28
N ALA A 64 10.77 -9.70 8.12
CA ALA A 64 10.32 -8.76 7.10
C ALA A 64 9.18 -9.33 6.22
N SER A 65 8.94 -10.65 6.20
CA SER A 65 7.94 -11.30 5.35
C SER A 65 6.49 -10.96 5.73
N GLY A 66 5.61 -10.78 4.76
CA GLY A 66 4.25 -10.32 4.97
C GLY A 66 3.23 -11.45 4.95
N GLY A 67 2.99 -12.13 6.07
CA GLY A 67 1.97 -13.18 6.15
C GLY A 67 2.20 -14.28 5.10
N SER A 68 1.30 -14.38 4.11
CA SER A 68 1.40 -15.28 2.96
C SER A 68 2.50 -14.94 1.94
N MET A 69 3.02 -13.70 1.96
CA MET A 69 4.13 -13.27 1.10
C MET A 69 5.47 -13.47 1.80
N GLN A 70 6.22 -14.49 1.37
CA GLN A 70 7.55 -14.76 1.89
C GLN A 70 8.62 -13.96 1.15
N LEU A 71 9.42 -13.21 1.90
CA LEU A 71 10.58 -12.50 1.37
C LEU A 71 11.73 -13.50 1.16
N THR A 72 12.29 -13.52 -0.03
CA THR A 72 13.42 -14.41 -0.37
C THR A 72 14.70 -13.61 -0.53
N ARG A 73 15.84 -14.30 -0.39
CA ARG A 73 17.16 -13.69 -0.62
C ARG A 73 17.27 -13.08 -2.02
N GLY A 74 16.80 -13.79 -3.05
CA GLY A 74 16.88 -13.31 -4.43
C GLY A 74 16.13 -11.99 -4.65
N VAL A 75 15.00 -11.78 -3.95
CA VAL A 75 14.27 -10.50 -4.00
C VAL A 75 15.07 -9.37 -3.35
N VAL A 76 15.72 -9.63 -2.22
CA VAL A 76 16.57 -8.64 -1.54
C VAL A 76 17.79 -8.27 -2.38
N GLU A 77 18.43 -9.28 -2.99
CA GLU A 77 19.58 -9.07 -3.88
C GLU A 77 19.17 -8.30 -5.15
N ALA A 78 18.05 -8.67 -5.78
CA ALA A 78 17.54 -7.94 -6.94
C ALA A 78 17.19 -6.47 -6.60
N LEU A 79 16.57 -6.23 -5.44
CA LEU A 79 16.29 -4.86 -4.98
C LEU A 79 17.56 -4.06 -4.74
N ARG A 80 18.62 -4.70 -4.23
CA ARG A 80 19.90 -4.04 -3.94
C ARG A 80 20.62 -3.60 -5.22
N ASP A 81 20.48 -4.37 -6.30
CA ASP A 81 21.11 -4.08 -7.58
C ASP A 81 20.29 -3.10 -8.45
N ASP A 82 19.08 -2.73 -8.02
CA ASP A 82 18.17 -1.84 -8.76
C ASP A 82 18.48 -0.36 -8.49
N PRO A 83 18.55 0.51 -9.52
CA PRO A 83 18.78 1.95 -9.32
C PRO A 83 17.65 2.63 -8.53
N ASP A 84 16.43 2.11 -8.57
CA ASP A 84 15.24 2.63 -7.86
C ASP A 84 14.98 1.86 -6.54
N ALA A 85 16.00 1.18 -6.00
CA ALA A 85 15.93 0.36 -4.79
C ALA A 85 15.13 0.99 -3.64
N ALA A 86 15.35 2.28 -3.36
CA ALA A 86 14.67 2.99 -2.26
C ALA A 86 13.15 3.03 -2.46
N VAL A 87 12.69 3.36 -3.66
CA VAL A 87 11.26 3.43 -3.99
C VAL A 87 10.64 2.04 -4.01
N LEU A 88 11.34 1.07 -4.60
CA LEU A 88 10.86 -0.31 -4.67
C LEU A 88 10.81 -0.98 -3.29
N THR A 89 11.77 -0.68 -2.41
CA THR A 89 11.78 -1.11 -1.01
C THR A 89 10.58 -0.58 -0.26
N GLU A 90 10.25 0.71 -0.41
CA GLU A 90 9.09 1.28 0.25
C GLU A 90 7.78 0.66 -0.24
N ARG A 91 7.65 0.42 -1.55
CA ARG A 91 6.49 -0.25 -2.16
C ARG A 91 6.34 -1.67 -1.64
N LEU A 92 7.42 -2.45 -1.67
CA LEU A 92 7.42 -3.83 -1.19
C LEU A 92 7.06 -3.90 0.30
N ALA A 93 7.57 -2.98 1.13
CA ALA A 93 7.20 -2.91 2.54
C ALA A 93 5.68 -2.68 2.72
N GLY A 94 5.09 -1.82 1.88
CA GLY A 94 3.64 -1.61 1.87
C GLY A 94 2.84 -2.84 1.46
N GLU A 95 3.30 -3.57 0.44
CA GLU A 95 2.67 -4.82 -0.01
C GLU A 95 2.75 -5.92 1.06
N LEU A 96 3.90 -6.09 1.69
CA LEU A 96 4.10 -7.08 2.76
C LEU A 96 3.26 -6.75 4.00
N ALA A 97 3.18 -5.47 4.37
CA ALA A 97 2.31 -5.01 5.46
C ALA A 97 0.84 -5.30 5.18
N LEU A 98 0.39 -4.99 3.96
CA LEU A 98 -0.97 -5.24 3.53
C LEU A 98 -1.32 -6.74 3.54
N ALA A 99 -0.42 -7.58 3.01
CA ALA A 99 -0.62 -9.03 3.01
C ALA A 99 -0.74 -9.59 4.43
N ARG A 100 0.12 -9.14 5.36
CA ARG A 100 0.09 -9.55 6.76
C ARG A 100 -1.21 -9.13 7.46
N VAL A 101 -1.64 -7.88 7.31
CA VAL A 101 -2.87 -7.39 7.95
C VAL A 101 -4.11 -8.05 7.36
N THR A 102 -4.16 -8.24 6.04
CA THR A 102 -5.28 -8.92 5.37
C THR A 102 -5.41 -10.37 5.84
N GLU A 103 -4.29 -11.08 5.98
CA GLU A 103 -4.30 -12.45 6.50
C GLU A 103 -4.80 -12.49 7.96
N GLN A 104 -4.36 -11.56 8.80
CA GLN A 104 -4.85 -11.43 10.18
C GLN A 104 -6.36 -11.13 10.22
N ALA A 105 -6.86 -10.28 9.33
CA ALA A 105 -8.28 -9.97 9.16
C ALA A 105 -9.08 -11.21 8.77
N LEU A 106 -8.65 -11.94 7.75
CA LEU A 106 -9.30 -13.17 7.32
C LEU A 106 -9.27 -14.25 8.41
N LEU A 107 -8.18 -14.35 9.18
CA LEU A 107 -8.09 -15.25 10.32
C LEU A 107 -9.08 -14.85 11.41
N ALA A 108 -9.11 -13.58 11.80
CA ALA A 108 -10.04 -13.08 12.81
C ALA A 108 -11.50 -13.33 12.42
N ARG A 109 -11.85 -13.09 11.16
CA ARG A 109 -13.17 -13.41 10.60
C ARG A 109 -13.53 -14.88 10.78
N ARG A 110 -12.61 -15.81 10.46
CA ARG A 110 -12.82 -17.25 10.65
C ARG A 110 -13.01 -17.59 12.13
N THR A 111 -12.23 -16.98 13.01
CA THR A 111 -12.34 -17.18 14.46
C THR A 111 -13.68 -16.67 15.01
N LEU A 112 -14.16 -15.51 14.55
CA LEU A 112 -15.48 -14.98 14.93
C LEU A 112 -16.60 -15.92 14.51
N LEU A 113 -16.59 -16.39 13.26
CA LEU A 113 -17.57 -17.36 12.75
C LEU A 113 -17.53 -18.71 13.50
N ALA A 114 -16.34 -19.17 13.88
CA ALA A 114 -16.20 -20.35 14.72
C ALA A 114 -16.76 -20.12 16.13
N GLY A 115 -16.49 -18.96 16.73
CA GLY A 115 -17.02 -18.55 18.03
C GLY A 115 -18.55 -18.46 18.06
N MET A 116 -19.18 -18.02 16.96
CA MET A 116 -20.65 -18.04 16.83
C MET A 116 -21.24 -19.45 16.86
N ARG A 117 -20.48 -20.47 16.45
CA ARG A 117 -20.89 -21.88 16.42
C ARG A 117 -20.62 -22.62 17.73
N GLU A 118 -19.93 -21.99 18.67
CA GLU A 118 -19.62 -22.57 19.97
C GLU A 118 -20.93 -22.75 20.78
N PRO A 119 -21.25 -23.94 21.32
CA PRO A 119 -22.53 -24.21 22.00
C PRO A 119 -22.86 -23.25 23.14
N ASN A 120 -21.83 -22.78 23.86
CA ASN A 120 -21.97 -21.83 24.97
C ASN A 120 -22.34 -20.40 24.51
N ILE A 121 -22.11 -20.09 23.23
CA ILE A 121 -22.37 -18.78 22.60
C ILE A 121 -23.58 -18.86 21.66
N ALA A 122 -23.82 -20.01 21.04
CA ALA A 122 -24.94 -20.26 20.12
C ALA A 122 -26.30 -20.01 20.78
N ASN A 123 -26.41 -20.24 22.09
CA ASN A 123 -27.64 -20.06 22.86
C ASN A 123 -27.78 -18.66 23.48
N VAL A 124 -26.79 -17.78 23.34
CA VAL A 124 -26.78 -16.44 23.93
C VAL A 124 -27.07 -15.41 22.82
N LYS A 125 -28.29 -14.87 22.80
CA LYS A 125 -28.77 -14.00 21.72
C LYS A 125 -27.93 -12.72 21.60
N GLU A 126 -27.59 -12.11 22.72
CA GLU A 126 -26.79 -10.88 22.79
C GLU A 126 -25.38 -11.11 22.20
N ALA A 127 -24.79 -12.27 22.47
CA ALA A 127 -23.48 -12.63 21.94
C ALA A 127 -23.52 -12.88 20.42
N GLN A 128 -24.57 -13.53 19.91
CA GLN A 128 -24.79 -13.73 18.48
C GLN A 128 -24.96 -12.39 17.74
N GLU A 129 -25.76 -11.47 18.29
CA GLU A 129 -25.94 -10.15 17.70
C GLU A 129 -24.65 -9.33 17.70
N SER A 130 -23.89 -9.36 18.79
CA SER A 130 -22.60 -8.67 18.88
C SER A 130 -21.58 -9.24 17.88
N LEU A 131 -21.38 -10.56 17.88
CA LEU A 131 -20.45 -11.22 16.95
C LEU A 131 -20.86 -11.04 15.49
N GLY A 132 -22.17 -11.05 15.21
CA GLY A 132 -22.72 -10.76 13.89
C GLY A 132 -22.39 -9.35 13.42
N LYS A 133 -22.60 -8.33 14.28
CA LYS A 133 -22.22 -6.94 13.99
C LYS A 133 -20.72 -6.80 13.74
N THR A 134 -19.89 -7.38 14.60
CA THR A 134 -18.42 -7.35 14.46
C THR A 134 -17.97 -8.01 13.15
N THR A 135 -18.60 -9.12 12.76
CA THR A 135 -18.28 -9.82 11.51
C THR A 135 -18.67 -8.98 10.28
N ILE A 136 -19.85 -8.35 10.29
CA ILE A 136 -20.30 -7.46 9.22
C ILE A 136 -19.35 -6.27 9.06
N GLN A 137 -18.99 -5.61 10.17
CA GLN A 137 -18.05 -4.49 10.14
C GLN A 137 -16.68 -4.89 9.58
N LEU A 138 -16.17 -6.07 9.96
CA LEU A 138 -14.91 -6.56 9.41
C LEU A 138 -15.00 -6.87 7.90
N ASP A 139 -16.14 -7.38 7.43
CA ASP A 139 -16.38 -7.65 6.02
C ASP A 139 -16.45 -6.35 5.21
N GLU A 140 -17.12 -5.32 5.74
CA GLU A 140 -17.17 -3.99 5.13
C GLU A 140 -15.77 -3.35 5.02
N GLU A 141 -14.96 -3.44 6.07
CA GLU A 141 -13.57 -2.95 6.06
C GLU A 141 -12.70 -3.68 5.02
N LEU A 142 -12.86 -5.01 4.88
CA LEU A 142 -12.15 -5.79 3.88
C LEU A 142 -12.57 -5.42 2.45
N ASP A 143 -13.87 -5.19 2.22
CA ASP A 143 -14.40 -4.77 0.93
C ASP A 143 -13.94 -3.35 0.56
N GLN A 144 -13.92 -2.42 1.52
CA GLN A 144 -13.39 -1.08 1.33
C GLN A 144 -11.90 -1.10 0.97
N LEU A 145 -11.11 -1.92 1.68
CA LEU A 145 -9.69 -2.09 1.38
C LEU A 145 -9.49 -2.61 -0.05
N LYS A 146 -10.24 -3.64 -0.46
CA LYS A 146 -10.19 -4.18 -1.82
C LYS A 146 -10.52 -3.10 -2.86
N LEU A 147 -11.62 -2.36 -2.66
CA LEU A 147 -12.05 -1.30 -3.56
C LEU A 147 -10.96 -0.25 -3.73
N GLU A 148 -10.35 0.19 -2.64
CA GLU A 148 -9.28 1.18 -2.69
C GLU A 148 -8.04 0.68 -3.43
N LEU A 149 -7.64 -0.59 -3.24
CA LEU A 149 -6.51 -1.17 -3.97
C LEU A 149 -6.77 -1.25 -5.46
N ASP A 150 -7.98 -1.65 -5.87
CA ASP A 150 -8.39 -1.68 -7.26
C ASP A 150 -8.31 -0.27 -7.87
N PHE A 151 -8.77 0.76 -7.14
CA PHE A 151 -8.65 2.16 -7.56
C PHE A 151 -7.19 2.62 -7.65
N ARG A 152 -6.35 2.36 -6.64
CA ARG A 152 -4.93 2.73 -6.64
C ARG A 152 -4.18 2.09 -7.81
N GLN A 153 -4.48 0.82 -8.12
CA GLN A 153 -3.87 0.12 -9.25
C GLN A 153 -4.32 0.71 -10.59
N ALA A 154 -5.61 1.02 -10.75
CA ALA A 154 -6.14 1.67 -11.94
C ALA A 154 -5.52 3.06 -12.19
N LEU A 155 -5.35 3.86 -11.13
CA LEU A 155 -4.71 5.18 -11.22
C LEU A 155 -3.23 5.06 -11.58
N THR A 156 -2.49 4.17 -10.93
CA THR A 156 -1.04 4.01 -11.15
C THR A 156 -0.74 3.56 -12.58
N ARG A 157 -1.50 2.60 -13.11
CA ARG A 157 -1.33 2.10 -14.49
C ARG A 157 -1.53 3.20 -15.53
N ASN A 158 -2.52 4.07 -15.33
CA ASN A 158 -2.81 5.16 -16.27
C ASN A 158 -1.76 6.27 -16.22
N THR A 159 -1.34 6.70 -15.02
CA THR A 159 -0.40 7.83 -14.90
C THR A 159 1.02 7.46 -15.31
N ALA A 160 1.54 6.31 -14.84
CA ALA A 160 2.90 5.90 -15.14
C ALA A 160 3.11 5.61 -16.64
N SER A 161 2.14 4.95 -17.28
CA SER A 161 2.20 4.67 -18.72
C SER A 161 2.16 5.96 -19.54
N GLN A 162 1.31 6.93 -19.19
CA GLN A 162 1.27 8.23 -19.87
C GLN A 162 2.58 9.01 -19.71
N ILE A 163 3.17 9.04 -18.51
CA ILE A 163 4.46 9.71 -18.29
C ILE A 163 5.56 9.06 -19.13
N LEU A 164 5.63 7.72 -19.14
CA LEU A 164 6.64 6.99 -19.90
C LEU A 164 6.44 7.15 -21.41
N GLN A 165 5.20 7.07 -21.90
CA GLN A 165 4.87 7.34 -23.30
C GLN A 165 5.30 8.75 -23.71
N ARG A 166 5.01 9.75 -22.87
CA ARG A 166 5.45 11.14 -23.13
C ARG A 166 6.97 11.28 -23.11
N LYS A 167 7.68 10.54 -22.23
CA LYS A 167 9.15 10.51 -22.23
C LYS A 167 9.67 9.89 -23.52
N GLN A 168 9.16 8.72 -23.92
CA GLN A 168 9.54 8.05 -25.16
C GLN A 168 9.31 8.94 -26.38
N GLN A 169 8.18 9.65 -26.46
CA GLN A 169 7.93 10.64 -27.52
C GLN A 169 8.98 11.75 -27.51
N ARG A 170 9.35 12.31 -26.35
CA ARG A 170 10.40 13.32 -26.26
C ARG A 170 11.77 12.77 -26.62
N ASP A 171 12.09 11.53 -26.27
CA ASP A 171 13.38 10.90 -26.58
C ASP A 171 13.48 10.60 -28.09
N GLN A 172 12.37 10.17 -28.72
CA GLN A 172 12.26 10.02 -30.18
C GLN A 172 12.39 11.36 -30.92
N LEU A 173 11.78 12.42 -30.38
CA LEU A 173 11.85 13.77 -30.97
C LEU A 173 13.20 14.46 -30.73
N GLN A 174 13.92 14.14 -29.64
CA GLN A 174 15.27 14.65 -29.37
C GLN A 174 16.36 13.93 -30.19
N GLY A 175 16.11 12.68 -30.62
CA GLY A 175 17.02 11.93 -31.49
C GLY A 175 16.99 12.38 -32.96
N GLN A 176 15.98 13.14 -33.37
CA GLN A 176 16.04 13.92 -34.60
C GLN A 176 16.69 15.25 -34.25
N ALA A 177 17.98 15.39 -34.55
CA ALA A 177 18.56 16.70 -34.75
C ALA A 177 17.57 17.48 -35.63
N VAL A 178 16.98 18.52 -35.07
CA VAL A 178 16.37 19.56 -35.89
C VAL A 178 17.54 20.09 -36.70
N GLU A 179 17.76 19.52 -37.89
CA GLU A 179 18.48 20.20 -38.95
C GLU A 179 17.69 21.48 -39.15
N VAL A 180 18.12 22.53 -38.46
CA VAL A 180 17.88 23.87 -38.92
C VAL A 180 18.61 23.91 -40.25
N SER A 181 17.89 23.59 -41.33
CA SER A 181 18.40 23.79 -42.67
C SER A 181 18.72 25.28 -42.75
N ASP A 182 20.00 25.61 -42.68
CA ASP A 182 20.51 26.97 -42.74
C ASP A 182 20.29 27.46 -44.17
N ASP A 183 19.06 27.88 -44.42
CA ASP A 183 18.51 28.20 -45.73
C ASP A 183 19.38 29.25 -46.42
N SER A 184 20.27 28.77 -47.28
CA SER A 184 21.25 29.58 -48.00
C SER A 184 20.57 30.63 -48.88
N ASP A 185 19.34 30.37 -49.32
CA ASP A 185 18.55 31.31 -50.11
C ASP A 185 18.14 32.52 -49.27
N ARG A 186 17.79 32.31 -48.00
CA ARG A 186 17.48 33.42 -47.08
C ARG A 186 18.69 34.32 -46.83
N ARG A 187 19.87 33.73 -46.68
CA ARG A 187 21.13 34.48 -46.50
C ARG A 187 21.52 35.22 -47.78
N LEU A 188 21.45 34.58 -48.94
CA LEU A 188 21.69 35.27 -50.21
C LEU A 188 20.69 36.41 -50.44
N HIS A 189 19.43 36.22 -50.06
CA HIS A 189 18.41 37.26 -50.21
C HIS A 189 18.65 38.47 -49.29
N GLN A 190 19.21 38.25 -48.09
CA GLN A 190 19.63 39.31 -47.17
C GLN A 190 20.91 40.03 -47.64
N LEU A 191 21.83 39.32 -48.29
CA LEU A 191 23.02 39.93 -48.90
C LEU A 191 22.69 40.71 -50.17
N ASN A 192 21.73 40.24 -50.95
CA ASN A 192 21.32 40.88 -52.20
C ASN A 192 20.32 42.03 -51.99
N ASN A 193 19.67 42.08 -50.82
CA ASN A 193 18.76 43.16 -50.47
C ASN A 193 19.11 43.72 -49.07
N PRO A 194 20.27 44.40 -48.93
CA PRO A 194 20.64 45.02 -47.67
C PRO A 194 19.58 46.08 -47.33
N GLN A 195 18.97 45.94 -46.17
CA GLN A 195 18.00 46.90 -45.68
C GLN A 195 18.73 48.23 -45.45
N PRO A 196 18.31 49.35 -46.08
CA PRO A 196 19.00 50.62 -45.91
C PRO A 196 18.88 51.05 -44.44
N ASP A 197 20.05 51.29 -43.82
CA ASP A 197 20.16 51.90 -42.49
C ASP A 197 19.29 53.17 -42.48
N SER A 198 18.30 53.18 -41.59
CA SER A 198 17.52 54.38 -41.32
C SER A 198 18.35 55.28 -40.41
N PRO A 199 18.75 56.49 -40.83
CA PRO A 199 19.40 57.42 -39.93
C PRO A 199 18.34 58.04 -38.98
N GLN A 200 18.77 58.18 -37.72
CA GLN A 200 18.19 58.87 -36.55
C GLN A 200 16.78 59.48 -36.66
#